data_AF-A0A0B7GSF3-F1
#
_entry.id   AF-A0A0B7GSF3-F1
#
_cell.length_a   1.000
_cell.length_b   1.000
_cell.length_c   1.000
_cell.angle_alpha   90.00
_cell.angle_beta   90.00
_cell.angle_gamma   90.00
#
_symmetry.space_group_name_H-M   'P 1'
#
loop_
_entity.id
_entity.type
_entity.pdbx_description
1 polymer ?
#
loop_
_entity_poly.entity_id
_entity_poly.type
_entity_poly.pdbx_seq_one_letter_code
_entity_poly.pdbx_strand_id
1 'polypeptide(L)'
;MQYRLKSITKKNIDEAIQFIILREAYSINLAEKLRELRDFFLGKSSKHFVRKCLLFYAVFPKPQKVCGVLLLTANGILLHNIDESISDSLIEQAAGYFLEFSIHSIMGIADRTILFETLLKRYFAKSPSRIENYTLMLLTAFEKIQQNFFAGIQFSGVHFSRSTLDDAEKLLPLQIDYENTEVLSNTATVKTPVCLKQLKAKLQSEIIFHASINETPIAKAGTNAQGFNWNQIGGVYTLPAYRTRGLATALTAHLVRDRMQAGKNLALFVKVKNTAAITAYKKIGFTDSLPFRIAYFL
;
A
#
# COMPACT_ATOMS: atom_id res chain seq x y z
N MET A 1 30.68 8.96 7.35
CA MET A 1 30.07 7.88 6.56
C MET A 1 29.98 8.38 5.12
N GLN A 2 30.54 7.67 4.14
CA GLN A 2 30.51 8.08 2.73
C GLN A 2 29.39 7.33 2.01
N TYR A 3 28.69 7.98 1.08
CA TYR A 3 27.58 7.37 0.36
C TYR A 3 27.68 7.51 -1.16
N ARG A 4 26.95 6.66 -1.89
CA ARG A 4 26.83 6.70 -3.35
C ARG A 4 25.44 6.31 -3.82
N LEU A 5 24.96 6.97 -4.87
CA LEU A 5 23.74 6.61 -5.60
C LEU A 5 24.06 5.74 -6.83
N LYS A 6 23.22 4.74 -7.10
CA LYS A 6 23.29 3.92 -8.33
C LYS A 6 21.90 3.59 -8.86
N SER A 7 21.73 3.51 -10.17
CA SER A 7 20.52 2.96 -10.77
C SER A 7 20.37 1.47 -10.45
N ILE A 8 19.13 1.00 -10.29
CA ILE A 8 18.82 -0.43 -10.22
C ILE A 8 18.84 -1.03 -11.63
N THR A 9 19.49 -2.18 -11.74
CA THR A 9 19.72 -2.96 -12.95
C THR A 9 19.54 -4.44 -12.63
N LYS A 10 19.55 -5.29 -13.66
CA LYS A 10 19.58 -6.75 -13.47
C LYS A 10 20.72 -7.23 -12.56
N LYS A 11 21.84 -6.52 -12.50
CA LYS A 11 23.04 -6.94 -11.74
C LYS A 11 22.94 -6.68 -10.23
N ASN A 12 22.12 -5.72 -9.80
CA ASN A 12 22.07 -5.26 -8.40
C ASN A 12 20.65 -5.20 -7.82
N ILE A 13 19.62 -5.66 -8.55
CA ILE A 13 18.24 -5.67 -8.04
C ILE A 13 18.08 -6.55 -6.79
N ASP A 14 18.82 -7.65 -6.69
CA ASP A 14 18.72 -8.53 -5.53
C ASP A 14 19.26 -7.86 -4.25
N GLU A 15 20.22 -6.94 -4.37
CA GLU A 15 20.69 -6.13 -3.24
C GLU A 15 19.58 -5.20 -2.73
N ALA A 16 18.81 -4.61 -3.65
CA ALA A 16 17.63 -3.80 -3.33
C ALA A 16 16.57 -4.63 -2.59
N ILE A 17 16.30 -5.83 -3.11
CA ILE A 17 15.30 -6.74 -2.56
C ILE A 17 15.72 -7.22 -1.16
N GLN A 18 16.98 -7.61 -0.98
CA GLN A 18 17.50 -8.01 0.34
C GLN A 18 17.34 -6.89 1.38
N PHE A 19 17.63 -5.65 1.00
CA PHE A 19 17.40 -4.49 1.85
C PHE A 19 15.93 -4.32 2.22
N ILE A 20 15.02 -4.43 1.24
CA ILE A 20 13.59 -4.22 1.44
C ILE A 20 12.93 -5.37 2.20
N ILE A 21 13.33 -6.63 2.01
CA ILE A 21 12.75 -7.79 2.71
C ILE A 21 12.79 -7.61 4.24
N LEU A 22 13.89 -7.06 4.76
CA LEU A 22 14.06 -6.81 6.20
C LEU A 22 13.19 -5.66 6.74
N ARG A 23 12.61 -4.86 5.83
CA ARG A 23 11.87 -3.62 6.14
C ARG A 23 10.51 -3.59 5.46
N GLU A 24 10.06 -4.75 5.00
CA GLU A 24 9.01 -4.86 3.99
C GLU A 24 7.68 -4.29 4.49
N ALA A 25 7.38 -4.49 5.77
CA ALA A 25 6.22 -3.94 6.47
C ALA A 25 6.03 -2.42 6.28
N TYR A 26 7.13 -1.69 6.11
CA TYR A 26 7.15 -0.23 6.00
C TYR A 26 7.04 0.28 4.56
N SER A 27 7.09 -0.62 3.57
CA SER A 27 7.10 -0.24 2.15
C SER A 27 6.63 -1.39 1.26
N ILE A 28 5.46 -1.97 1.54
CA ILE A 28 4.93 -3.15 0.82
C ILE A 28 4.74 -2.86 -0.67
N ASN A 29 4.23 -1.67 -1.03
CA ASN A 29 4.14 -1.26 -2.44
C ASN A 29 5.51 -1.24 -3.12
N LEU A 30 6.57 -0.79 -2.43
CA LEU A 30 7.92 -0.78 -3.00
C LEU A 30 8.43 -2.21 -3.20
N ALA A 31 8.18 -3.10 -2.23
CA ALA A 31 8.54 -4.52 -2.34
C ALA A 31 7.85 -5.20 -3.53
N GLU A 32 6.55 -4.98 -3.70
CA GLU A 32 5.79 -5.44 -4.87
C GLU A 32 6.42 -4.96 -6.18
N LYS A 33 6.72 -3.65 -6.28
CA LYS A 33 7.31 -3.07 -7.49
C LYS A 33 8.74 -3.55 -7.75
N LEU A 34 9.53 -3.86 -6.72
CA LEU A 34 10.83 -4.50 -6.92
C LEU A 34 10.70 -5.95 -7.39
N ARG A 35 9.73 -6.71 -6.88
CA ARG A 35 9.45 -8.07 -7.37
C ARG A 35 9.08 -8.06 -8.85
N GLU A 36 8.11 -7.22 -9.22
CA GLU A 36 7.68 -7.05 -10.62
C GLU A 36 8.86 -6.61 -11.52
N LEU A 37 9.78 -5.78 -11.00
CA LEU A 37 10.92 -5.26 -11.77
C LEU A 37 11.97 -6.35 -11.98
N ARG A 38 12.16 -7.23 -10.97
CA ARG A 38 13.00 -8.41 -11.11
C ARG A 38 12.42 -9.36 -12.14
N ASP A 39 11.11 -9.60 -12.12
CA ASP A 39 10.44 -10.45 -13.11
C ASP A 39 10.59 -9.88 -14.53
N PHE A 40 10.52 -8.56 -14.71
CA PHE A 40 10.84 -7.89 -15.96
C PHE A 40 12.30 -8.13 -16.40
N PHE A 41 13.30 -7.94 -15.52
CA PHE A 41 14.71 -8.19 -15.85
C PHE A 41 15.03 -9.67 -16.14
N LEU A 42 14.22 -10.59 -15.61
CA LEU A 42 14.30 -12.03 -15.87
C LEU A 42 13.49 -12.46 -17.12
N GLY A 43 12.82 -11.53 -17.80
CA GLY A 43 11.99 -11.84 -18.98
C GLY A 43 10.69 -12.58 -18.66
N LYS A 44 10.29 -12.65 -17.38
CA LYS A 44 9.03 -13.26 -16.93
C LYS A 44 7.82 -12.32 -17.12
N SER A 45 8.08 -11.05 -17.39
CA SER A 45 7.07 -10.03 -17.66
C SER A 45 7.57 -9.12 -18.79
N SER A 46 6.68 -8.78 -19.73
CA SER A 46 6.93 -7.77 -20.77
C SER A 46 6.53 -6.37 -20.34
N LYS A 47 5.84 -6.21 -19.20
CA LYS A 47 5.34 -4.92 -18.74
C LYS A 47 6.47 -4.13 -18.07
N HIS A 48 6.85 -3.02 -18.67
CA HIS A 48 7.70 -2.03 -18.03
C HIS A 48 6.83 -0.99 -17.31
N PHE A 49 6.97 -0.88 -15.98
CA PHE A 49 6.11 -0.05 -15.14
C PHE A 49 6.91 0.89 -14.21
N VAL A 50 8.22 1.00 -14.43
CA VAL A 50 9.14 1.84 -13.63
C VAL A 50 9.77 2.88 -14.54
N ARG A 51 9.74 4.16 -14.17
CA ARG A 51 10.48 5.23 -14.88
C ARG A 51 11.93 5.32 -14.44
N LYS A 52 12.15 5.24 -13.12
CA LYS A 52 13.46 5.42 -12.51
C LYS A 52 13.53 4.67 -11.20
N CYS A 53 14.66 4.06 -10.89
CA CYS A 53 14.86 3.34 -9.64
C CYS A 53 16.32 3.45 -9.20
N LEU A 54 16.53 3.84 -7.93
CA LEU A 54 17.84 4.16 -7.37
C LEU A 54 18.09 3.40 -6.06
N LEU A 55 19.36 3.05 -5.86
CA LEU A 55 19.92 2.52 -4.62
C LEU A 55 20.81 3.56 -3.95
N PHE A 56 20.69 3.63 -2.63
CA PHE A 56 21.61 4.33 -1.75
C PHE A 56 22.57 3.30 -1.18
N TYR A 57 23.87 3.56 -1.30
CA TYR A 57 24.91 2.74 -0.71
C TYR A 57 25.70 3.53 0.31
N ALA A 58 25.85 2.98 1.50
CA ALA A 58 26.90 3.34 2.43
C ALA A 58 28.19 2.66 1.95
N VAL A 59 29.23 3.44 1.72
CA VAL A 59 30.53 2.99 1.16
C VAL A 59 31.58 2.86 2.26
N PHE A 60 31.42 3.57 3.38
CA PHE A 60 32.33 3.52 4.52
C PHE A 60 31.59 3.66 5.86
N PRO A 61 31.87 2.83 6.88
CA PRO A 61 32.90 1.77 6.89
C PRO A 61 32.52 0.57 5.99
N LYS A 62 33.52 -0.08 5.38
CA LYS A 62 33.32 -1.28 4.55
C LYS A 62 32.80 -2.45 5.41
N PRO A 63 32.03 -3.39 4.84
CA PRO A 63 31.64 -3.51 3.43
C PRO A 63 30.54 -2.53 2.99
N GLN A 64 30.45 -2.29 1.67
CA GLN A 64 29.40 -1.46 1.09
C GLN A 64 28.02 -2.07 1.40
N LYS A 65 27.10 -1.27 1.91
CA LYS A 65 25.76 -1.73 2.33
C LYS A 65 24.67 -0.88 1.69
N VAL A 66 23.62 -1.51 1.19
CA VAL A 66 22.41 -0.79 0.76
C VAL A 66 21.75 -0.17 1.99
N CYS A 67 21.44 1.11 1.91
CA CYS A 67 20.86 1.91 2.98
C CYS A 67 19.59 2.66 2.54
N GLY A 68 19.12 2.42 1.32
CA GLY A 68 17.88 3.01 0.86
C GLY A 68 17.55 2.60 -0.56
N VAL A 69 16.27 2.68 -0.89
CA VAL A 69 15.72 2.45 -2.23
C VAL A 69 14.69 3.52 -2.54
N LEU A 70 14.77 4.08 -3.75
CA LEU A 70 13.77 4.94 -4.34
C LEU A 70 13.30 4.34 -5.67
N LEU A 71 12.00 4.30 -5.89
CA LEU A 71 11.40 3.81 -7.13
C LEU A 71 10.29 4.75 -7.58
N LEU A 72 10.45 5.33 -8.77
CA LEU A 72 9.40 6.08 -9.46
C LEU A 72 8.70 5.17 -10.46
N THR A 73 7.40 4.95 -10.25
CA THR A 73 6.56 4.16 -11.16
C THR A 73 6.25 4.92 -12.47
N ALA A 74 5.80 4.19 -13.49
CA ALA A 74 5.33 4.75 -14.75
C ALA A 74 4.15 5.73 -14.60
N ASN A 75 3.37 5.57 -13.53
CA ASN A 75 2.24 6.42 -13.19
C ASN A 75 2.63 7.57 -12.23
N GLY A 76 3.92 7.84 -12.06
CA GLY A 76 4.41 9.01 -11.30
C GLY A 76 4.30 8.88 -9.78
N ILE A 77 4.14 7.66 -9.24
CA ILE A 77 4.21 7.42 -7.79
C ILE A 77 5.68 7.17 -7.40
N LEU A 78 6.23 8.04 -6.56
CA LEU A 78 7.55 7.87 -5.95
C LEU A 78 7.41 7.08 -4.63
N LEU A 79 7.95 5.87 -4.63
CA LEU A 79 7.99 4.97 -3.49
C LEU A 79 9.39 5.00 -2.87
N HIS A 80 9.48 5.04 -1.55
CA HIS A 80 10.76 5.09 -0.86
C HIS A 80 10.79 4.23 0.41
N ASN A 81 11.98 3.73 0.71
CA ASN A 81 12.36 3.20 2.02
C ASN A 81 13.84 3.53 2.20
N ILE A 82 14.15 4.42 3.13
CA ILE A 82 15.48 5.00 3.31
C ILE A 82 15.84 4.88 4.79
N ASP A 83 17.04 4.37 5.07
CA ASP A 83 17.58 4.27 6.42
C ASP A 83 17.70 5.65 7.07
N GLU A 84 17.46 5.72 8.38
CA GLU A 84 17.51 6.98 9.11
C GLU A 84 18.91 7.59 9.14
N SER A 85 19.94 6.76 9.01
CA SER A 85 21.34 7.19 8.93
C SER A 85 21.67 7.97 7.66
N ILE A 86 20.77 8.05 6.67
CA ILE A 86 21.02 8.77 5.43
C ILE A 86 20.85 10.28 5.64
N SER A 87 21.90 11.03 5.32
CA SER A 87 21.91 12.50 5.38
C SER A 87 20.97 13.13 4.37
N ASP A 88 20.33 14.24 4.76
CA ASP A 88 19.41 15.00 3.91
C ASP A 88 20.06 15.48 2.59
N SER A 89 21.35 15.86 2.61
CA SER A 89 22.08 16.26 1.39
C SER A 89 22.14 15.15 0.34
N LEU A 90 22.21 13.88 0.75
CA LEU A 90 22.20 12.77 -0.20
C LEU A 90 20.79 12.51 -0.75
N ILE A 91 19.76 12.72 0.07
CA ILE A 91 18.35 12.63 -0.35
C ILE A 91 18.04 13.75 -1.35
N GLU A 92 18.58 14.94 -1.12
CA GLU A 92 18.53 16.07 -2.06
C GLU A 92 19.19 15.73 -3.40
N GLN A 93 20.41 15.18 -3.38
CA GLN A 93 21.06 14.69 -4.60
C GLN A 93 20.19 13.64 -5.32
N ALA A 94 19.59 12.71 -4.57
CA ALA A 94 18.71 11.69 -5.13
C ALA A 94 17.44 12.29 -5.75
N ALA A 95 16.84 13.31 -5.13
CA ALA A 95 15.70 14.04 -5.69
C ALA A 95 16.04 14.64 -7.07
N GLY A 96 17.29 15.10 -7.25
CA GLY A 96 17.84 15.58 -8.53
C GLY A 96 17.75 14.58 -9.69
N TYR A 97 17.69 13.27 -9.43
CA TYR A 97 17.54 12.26 -10.47
C TYR A 97 16.11 12.07 -10.97
N PHE A 98 15.13 12.66 -10.30
CA PHE A 98 13.71 12.52 -10.63
C PHE A 98 13.12 13.77 -11.30
N LEU A 99 13.94 14.81 -11.55
CA LEU A 99 13.48 16.12 -12.01
C LEU A 99 12.90 16.13 -13.42
N GLU A 100 13.40 15.23 -14.26
CA GLU A 100 12.91 15.06 -15.63
C GLU A 100 11.54 14.36 -15.68
N PHE A 101 11.04 13.84 -14.55
CA PHE A 101 9.80 13.08 -14.52
C PHE A 101 8.68 13.80 -13.76
N SER A 102 7.45 13.59 -14.22
CA SER A 102 6.25 13.96 -13.47
C SER A 102 6.10 13.05 -12.24
N ILE A 103 6.22 13.65 -11.05
CA ILE A 103 5.86 13.04 -9.77
C ILE A 103 4.44 13.49 -9.44
N HIS A 104 3.51 12.54 -9.42
CA HIS A 104 2.10 12.78 -9.08
C HIS A 104 1.82 12.50 -7.60
N SER A 105 2.58 11.58 -7.00
CA SER A 105 2.53 11.36 -5.55
C SER A 105 3.83 10.79 -5.00
N ILE A 106 4.04 10.99 -3.71
CA ILE A 106 5.13 10.42 -2.92
C ILE A 106 4.53 9.68 -1.75
N MET A 107 5.00 8.46 -1.51
CA MET A 107 4.46 7.58 -0.48
C MET A 107 5.56 6.83 0.27
N GLY A 108 5.50 6.88 1.60
CA GLY A 108 6.42 6.17 2.50
C GLY A 108 6.32 6.65 3.95
N ILE A 109 7.34 6.31 4.75
CA ILE A 109 7.48 6.79 6.14
C ILE A 109 7.42 8.32 6.18
N ALA A 110 6.65 8.86 7.14
CA ALA A 110 6.25 10.27 7.12
C ALA A 110 7.43 11.25 7.06
N ASP A 111 8.44 11.09 7.92
CA ASP A 111 9.58 12.03 8.01
C ASP A 111 10.34 12.13 6.69
N ARG A 112 10.56 10.98 6.03
CA ARG A 112 11.23 10.94 4.72
C ARG A 112 10.36 11.51 3.61
N THR A 113 9.05 11.28 3.65
CA THR A 113 8.11 11.91 2.70
C THR A 113 8.09 13.44 2.85
N ILE A 114 8.07 13.96 4.09
CA ILE A 114 8.10 15.41 4.38
C ILE A 114 9.40 16.05 3.88
N LEU A 115 10.53 15.36 4.00
CA LEU A 115 11.79 15.83 3.44
C LEU A 115 11.70 15.97 1.92
N PHE A 116 11.17 14.97 1.19
CA PHE A 116 10.97 15.08 -0.25
C PHE A 116 10.03 16.23 -0.63
N GLU A 117 8.94 16.44 0.12
CA GLU A 117 8.05 17.59 -0.09
C GLU A 117 8.79 18.92 0.04
N THR A 118 9.62 19.04 1.08
CA THR A 118 10.42 20.25 1.35
C THR A 118 11.41 20.51 0.21
N LEU A 119 12.08 19.47 -0.27
CA LEU A 119 13.01 19.54 -1.40
C LEU A 119 12.27 19.91 -2.69
N LEU A 120 11.11 19.32 -2.96
CA LEU A 120 10.34 19.63 -4.15
C LEU A 120 9.81 21.07 -4.15
N LYS A 121 9.38 21.55 -2.98
CA LYS A 121 8.96 22.95 -2.81
C LYS A 121 10.12 23.90 -3.00
N ARG A 122 11.28 23.62 -2.40
CA ARG A 122 12.47 24.48 -2.45
C ARG A 122 13.03 24.61 -3.87
N TYR A 123 13.20 23.48 -4.56
CA TYR A 123 13.92 23.46 -5.82
C TYR A 123 13.03 23.52 -7.06
N PHE A 124 11.75 23.16 -6.94
CA PHE A 124 10.84 23.11 -8.10
C PHE A 124 9.55 23.92 -7.90
N ALA A 125 9.42 24.66 -6.79
CA ALA A 125 8.20 25.36 -6.42
C ALA A 125 6.94 24.46 -6.41
N LYS A 126 7.13 23.14 -6.26
CA LYS A 126 6.04 22.15 -6.24
C LYS A 126 5.64 21.86 -4.81
N SER A 127 4.41 22.22 -4.46
CA SER A 127 3.80 21.87 -3.17
C SER A 127 2.73 20.80 -3.38
N PRO A 128 2.51 19.90 -2.41
CA PRO A 128 1.41 18.95 -2.48
C PRO A 128 0.06 19.67 -2.58
N SER A 129 -0.78 19.27 -3.51
CA SER A 129 -2.19 19.67 -3.61
C SER A 129 -3.08 18.93 -2.60
N ARG A 130 -2.67 17.73 -2.17
CA ARG A 130 -3.33 16.97 -1.11
C ARG A 130 -2.31 16.20 -0.27
N ILE A 131 -2.56 16.12 1.03
CA ILE A 131 -1.76 15.36 1.98
C ILE A 131 -2.68 14.44 2.76
N GLU A 132 -2.32 13.17 2.83
CA GLU A 132 -3.00 12.19 3.67
C GLU A 132 -2.01 11.57 4.66
N ASN A 133 -2.31 11.71 5.94
CA ASN A 133 -1.52 11.12 7.02
C ASN A 133 -2.19 9.84 7.52
N TYR A 134 -1.39 8.80 7.66
CA TYR A 134 -1.80 7.48 8.07
C TYR A 134 -1.00 7.01 9.29
N THR A 135 -1.58 6.10 10.06
CA THR A 135 -0.85 5.22 10.96
C THR A 135 -0.62 3.91 10.23
N LEU A 136 0.64 3.46 10.14
CA LEU A 136 0.96 2.08 9.81
C LEU A 136 0.55 1.22 11.00
N MET A 137 -0.26 0.19 10.74
CA MET A 137 -0.55 -0.83 11.73
C MET A 137 -0.05 -2.19 11.26
N LEU A 138 0.52 -2.96 12.19
CA LEU A 138 1.04 -4.31 11.95
C LEU A 138 0.21 -5.34 12.72
N LEU A 139 -0.04 -6.49 12.11
CA LEU A 139 -0.71 -7.59 12.78
C LEU A 139 0.29 -8.29 13.73
N THR A 140 0.00 -8.31 15.03
CA THR A 140 0.93 -8.88 16.03
C THR A 140 0.30 -9.93 16.94
N ALA A 141 -1.02 -10.08 16.94
CA ALA A 141 -1.72 -10.92 17.93
C ALA A 141 -2.94 -11.69 17.40
N PHE A 142 -3.03 -11.96 16.09
CA PHE A 142 -4.23 -12.59 15.51
C PHE A 142 -4.58 -13.96 16.10
N GLU A 143 -3.57 -14.82 16.29
CA GLU A 143 -3.78 -16.20 16.79
C GLU A 143 -4.48 -16.22 18.16
N LYS A 144 -4.21 -15.22 19.00
CA LYS A 144 -4.84 -15.09 20.34
C LYS A 144 -6.31 -14.72 20.27
N ILE A 145 -6.76 -14.14 19.15
CA ILE A 145 -8.09 -13.53 19.02
C ILE A 145 -8.98 -14.37 18.08
N GLN A 146 -8.39 -15.21 17.22
CA GLN A 146 -9.09 -15.93 16.17
C GLN A 146 -10.20 -16.88 16.69
N GLN A 147 -9.99 -17.62 17.78
CA GLN A 147 -11.00 -18.58 18.24
C GLN A 147 -12.27 -17.87 18.75
N ASN A 148 -12.11 -16.84 19.58
CA ASN A 148 -13.22 -16.11 20.18
C ASN A 148 -13.94 -15.21 19.16
N PHE A 149 -13.19 -14.61 18.22
CA PHE A 149 -13.76 -13.66 17.27
C PHE A 149 -14.78 -14.31 16.31
N PHE A 150 -14.49 -15.51 15.81
CA PHE A 150 -15.37 -16.18 14.85
C PHE A 150 -16.47 -17.01 15.50
N ALA A 151 -16.32 -17.39 16.78
CA ALA A 151 -17.36 -18.09 17.52
C ALA A 151 -18.53 -17.17 17.92
N GLY A 152 -18.28 -15.87 18.15
CA GLY A 152 -19.27 -14.93 18.69
C GLY A 152 -20.02 -14.08 17.68
N ILE A 153 -19.71 -14.16 16.39
CA ILE A 153 -20.29 -13.25 15.38
C ILE A 153 -21.17 -14.05 14.40
N GLN A 154 -22.47 -13.92 14.58
CA GLN A 154 -23.46 -14.37 13.59
C GLN A 154 -24.07 -13.17 12.88
N PHE A 155 -24.05 -13.20 11.55
CA PHE A 155 -24.73 -12.23 10.71
C PHE A 155 -25.91 -12.92 10.02
N SER A 156 -27.12 -12.71 10.54
CA SER A 156 -28.33 -13.27 9.93
C SER A 156 -28.48 -12.77 8.49
N GLY A 157 -28.60 -13.69 7.54
CA GLY A 157 -28.79 -13.40 6.12
C GLY A 157 -27.59 -12.79 5.38
N VAL A 158 -26.40 -12.75 5.99
CA VAL A 158 -25.19 -12.24 5.33
C VAL A 158 -24.28 -13.39 4.91
N HIS A 159 -23.89 -13.39 3.64
CA HIS A 159 -22.97 -14.36 3.05
C HIS A 159 -21.61 -13.72 2.78
N PHE A 160 -20.53 -14.42 3.14
CA PHE A 160 -19.16 -13.96 2.89
C PHE A 160 -18.54 -14.82 1.79
N SER A 161 -18.00 -14.18 0.76
CA SER A 161 -17.43 -14.86 -0.41
C SER A 161 -16.12 -14.21 -0.84
N ARG A 162 -15.21 -15.03 -1.36
CA ARG A 162 -14.05 -14.51 -2.10
C ARG A 162 -14.54 -14.00 -3.45
N SER A 163 -14.20 -12.76 -3.77
CA SER A 163 -14.55 -12.14 -5.04
C SER A 163 -13.71 -12.69 -6.18
N THR A 164 -14.33 -12.88 -7.34
CA THR A 164 -13.67 -13.23 -8.60
C THR A 164 -13.91 -12.15 -9.66
N LEU A 165 -13.33 -12.32 -10.85
CA LEU A 165 -13.58 -11.40 -11.97
C LEU A 165 -15.06 -11.34 -12.37
N ASP A 166 -15.82 -12.42 -12.17
CA ASP A 166 -17.24 -12.51 -12.52
C ASP A 166 -18.11 -11.63 -11.61
N ASP A 167 -17.62 -11.30 -10.41
CA ASP A 167 -18.30 -10.41 -9.48
C ASP A 167 -18.11 -8.93 -9.83
N ALA A 168 -17.30 -8.57 -10.84
CA ALA A 168 -16.90 -7.19 -11.09
C ALA A 168 -18.10 -6.24 -11.29
N GLU A 169 -19.09 -6.64 -12.08
CA GLU A 169 -20.28 -5.81 -12.32
C GLU A 169 -21.14 -5.69 -11.05
N LYS A 170 -21.30 -6.78 -10.29
CA LYS A 170 -22.06 -6.79 -9.02
C LYS A 170 -21.40 -5.92 -7.96
N LEU A 171 -20.06 -5.89 -7.92
CA LEU A 171 -19.27 -5.10 -6.97
C LEU A 171 -19.08 -3.65 -7.38
N LEU A 172 -19.38 -3.29 -8.64
CA LEU A 172 -19.13 -1.96 -9.17
C LEU A 172 -19.84 -0.85 -8.38
N PRO A 173 -21.13 -0.96 -8.00
CA PRO A 173 -21.79 0.07 -7.17
C PRO A 173 -21.05 0.30 -5.85
N LEU A 174 -20.73 -0.79 -5.13
CA LEU A 174 -19.98 -0.74 -3.87
C LEU A 174 -18.59 -0.11 -4.05
N GLN A 175 -17.92 -0.36 -5.19
CA GLN A 175 -16.63 0.25 -5.50
C GLN A 175 -16.78 1.74 -5.82
N ILE A 176 -17.80 2.16 -6.55
CA ILE A 176 -18.08 3.58 -6.85
C ILE A 176 -18.31 4.36 -5.55
N ASP A 177 -19.13 3.83 -4.65
CA ASP A 177 -19.36 4.42 -3.33
C ASP A 177 -18.05 4.55 -2.52
N TYR A 178 -17.23 3.49 -2.52
CA TYR A 178 -15.91 3.54 -1.88
C TYR A 178 -15.01 4.62 -2.49
N GLU A 179 -14.92 4.72 -3.81
CA GLU A 179 -14.08 5.73 -4.48
C GLU A 179 -14.54 7.16 -4.14
N ASN A 180 -15.85 7.42 -4.19
CA ASN A 180 -16.44 8.72 -3.85
C ASN A 180 -16.23 9.11 -2.39
N THR A 181 -16.32 8.15 -1.47
CA THR A 181 -16.31 8.44 -0.03
C THR A 181 -14.92 8.40 0.59
N GLU A 182 -14.00 7.57 0.09
CA GLU A 182 -12.73 7.30 0.76
C GLU A 182 -11.49 7.74 -0.04
N VAL A 183 -11.58 7.81 -1.36
CA VAL A 183 -10.40 7.94 -2.24
C VAL A 183 -10.32 9.29 -2.93
N LEU A 184 -11.40 9.69 -3.60
CA LEU A 184 -11.46 10.90 -4.39
C LEU A 184 -11.43 12.16 -3.51
N SER A 185 -10.88 13.24 -4.06
CA SER A 185 -11.10 14.56 -3.49
C SER A 185 -12.55 14.99 -3.74
N ASN A 186 -13.08 15.88 -2.90
CA ASN A 186 -14.44 16.42 -3.00
C ASN A 186 -14.79 17.07 -4.36
N THR A 187 -13.81 17.28 -5.23
CA THR A 187 -13.92 17.91 -6.55
C THR A 187 -13.90 16.91 -7.71
N ALA A 188 -13.59 15.64 -7.47
CA ALA A 188 -13.47 14.62 -8.50
C ALA A 188 -14.72 13.73 -8.55
N THR A 189 -15.12 13.33 -9.76
CA THR A 189 -16.22 12.41 -9.99
C THR A 189 -15.71 11.07 -10.52
N VAL A 190 -16.32 9.98 -10.06
CA VAL A 190 -16.00 8.64 -10.56
C VAL A 190 -16.42 8.52 -12.02
N LYS A 191 -15.47 8.20 -12.89
CA LYS A 191 -15.76 7.76 -14.25
C LYS A 191 -16.03 6.26 -14.23
N THR A 192 -17.29 5.85 -14.32
CA THR A 192 -17.73 4.45 -14.18
C THR A 192 -16.92 3.45 -15.02
N PRO A 193 -16.65 3.68 -16.33
CA PRO A 193 -15.85 2.74 -17.13
C PRO A 193 -14.41 2.59 -16.62
N VAL A 194 -13.83 3.67 -16.10
CA VAL A 194 -12.48 3.66 -15.51
C VAL A 194 -12.49 2.90 -14.19
N CYS A 195 -13.49 3.13 -13.35
CA CYS A 195 -13.68 2.42 -12.08
C CYS A 195 -13.82 0.92 -12.29
N LEU A 196 -14.67 0.50 -13.25
CA LEU A 196 -14.85 -0.90 -13.61
C LEU A 196 -13.57 -1.54 -14.14
N LYS A 197 -12.83 -0.85 -15.03
CA LYS A 197 -11.54 -1.33 -15.53
C LYS A 197 -10.54 -1.54 -14.40
N GLN A 198 -10.46 -0.59 -13.46
CA GLN A 198 -9.58 -0.69 -12.29
C GLN A 198 -10.01 -1.79 -11.34
N LEU A 199 -11.31 -1.96 -11.10
CA LEU A 199 -11.86 -3.04 -10.28
C LEU A 199 -11.54 -4.41 -10.89
N LYS A 200 -11.73 -4.60 -12.20
CA LYS A 200 -11.36 -5.83 -12.91
C LYS A 200 -9.87 -6.14 -12.77
N ALA A 201 -9.01 -5.14 -12.92
CA ALA A 201 -7.57 -5.31 -12.70
C ALA A 201 -7.25 -5.73 -11.25
N LYS A 202 -7.90 -5.12 -10.25
CA LYS A 202 -7.76 -5.50 -8.84
C LYS A 202 -8.26 -6.92 -8.58
N LEU A 203 -9.40 -7.34 -9.14
CA LEU A 203 -9.92 -8.70 -8.98
C LEU A 203 -9.02 -9.77 -9.61
N GLN A 204 -8.17 -9.39 -10.57
CA GLN A 204 -7.18 -10.28 -11.17
C GLN A 204 -5.88 -10.39 -10.35
N SER A 205 -5.43 -9.29 -9.74
CA SER A 205 -4.13 -9.26 -9.03
C SER A 205 -4.25 -9.42 -7.53
N GLU A 206 -5.35 -8.95 -6.93
CA GLU A 206 -5.57 -8.85 -5.49
C GLU A 206 -6.51 -9.91 -4.95
N ILE A 207 -6.49 -10.05 -3.63
CA ILE A 207 -7.37 -10.94 -2.88
C ILE A 207 -8.45 -10.08 -2.27
N ILE A 208 -9.68 -10.25 -2.73
CA ILE A 208 -10.82 -9.46 -2.27
C ILE A 208 -11.87 -10.42 -1.75
N PHE A 209 -12.42 -10.11 -0.58
CA PHE A 209 -13.62 -10.73 -0.04
C PHE A 209 -14.73 -9.69 0.02
N HIS A 210 -15.96 -10.15 -0.14
CA HIS A 210 -17.15 -9.33 0.01
C HIS A 210 -18.19 -10.04 0.88
N ALA A 211 -19.05 -9.22 1.48
CA ALA A 211 -20.25 -9.67 2.18
C ALA A 211 -21.48 -9.24 1.40
N SER A 212 -22.49 -10.10 1.29
CA SER A 212 -23.71 -9.85 0.55
C SER A 212 -24.97 -10.21 1.34
N ILE A 213 -26.08 -9.53 1.01
CA ILE A 213 -27.44 -9.88 1.43
C ILE A 213 -28.26 -10.01 0.16
N ASN A 214 -28.98 -11.13 -0.02
CA ASN A 214 -29.74 -11.41 -1.24
C ASN A 214 -28.92 -11.13 -2.51
N GLU A 215 -27.69 -11.69 -2.55
CA GLU A 215 -26.68 -11.49 -3.61
C GLU A 215 -26.15 -10.06 -3.83
N THR A 216 -26.66 -9.06 -3.11
CA THR A 216 -26.20 -7.67 -3.25
C THR A 216 -24.98 -7.43 -2.35
N PRO A 217 -23.81 -7.06 -2.91
CA PRO A 217 -22.64 -6.76 -2.09
C PRO A 217 -22.84 -5.50 -1.22
N ILE A 218 -22.63 -5.63 0.09
CA ILE A 218 -22.83 -4.55 1.07
C ILE A 218 -21.54 -4.13 1.77
N ALA A 219 -20.49 -4.95 1.71
CA ALA A 219 -19.18 -4.67 2.27
C ALA A 219 -18.09 -5.44 1.54
N LYS A 220 -16.85 -4.93 1.58
CA LYS A 220 -15.67 -5.60 1.01
C LYS A 220 -14.40 -5.31 1.81
N ALA A 221 -13.42 -6.19 1.72
CA ALA A 221 -12.06 -5.99 2.19
C ALA A 221 -11.10 -6.73 1.26
N GLY A 222 -9.91 -6.19 1.02
CA GLY A 222 -8.95 -6.88 0.17
C GLY A 222 -7.51 -6.51 0.43
N THR A 223 -6.61 -7.09 -0.35
CA THR A 223 -5.24 -6.60 -0.46
C THR A 223 -5.18 -5.37 -1.34
N ASN A 224 -4.26 -4.46 -1.03
CA ASN A 224 -3.96 -3.26 -1.83
C ASN A 224 -2.54 -3.31 -2.42
N ALA A 225 -1.66 -4.10 -1.79
CA ALA A 225 -0.33 -4.42 -2.29
C ALA A 225 0.11 -5.77 -1.72
N GLN A 226 0.87 -6.52 -2.51
CA GLN A 226 1.39 -7.82 -2.13
C GLN A 226 2.89 -7.84 -2.35
N GLY A 227 3.67 -7.73 -1.27
CA GLY A 227 5.12 -7.86 -1.29
C GLY A 227 5.58 -9.33 -1.32
N PHE A 228 6.84 -9.57 -0.94
CA PHE A 228 7.42 -10.90 -0.82
C PHE A 228 6.78 -11.68 0.33
N ASN A 229 6.86 -11.16 1.56
CA ASN A 229 6.36 -11.82 2.76
C ASN A 229 5.17 -11.09 3.39
N TRP A 230 4.88 -9.87 2.94
CA TRP A 230 3.84 -9.03 3.51
C TRP A 230 2.70 -8.76 2.53
N ASN A 231 1.48 -8.71 3.03
CA ASN A 231 0.33 -8.17 2.30
C ASN A 231 -0.18 -6.92 3.02
N GLN A 232 -0.43 -5.87 2.24
CA GLN A 232 -1.09 -4.67 2.72
C GLN A 232 -2.59 -4.85 2.57
N ILE A 233 -3.34 -4.79 3.66
CA ILE A 233 -4.80 -4.73 3.63
C ILE A 233 -5.23 -3.33 3.24
N GLY A 234 -6.25 -3.23 2.38
CA GLY A 234 -6.87 -1.99 1.98
C GLY A 234 -8.23 -2.20 1.33
N GLY A 235 -8.80 -1.11 0.81
CA GLY A 235 -10.11 -1.16 0.16
C GLY A 235 -11.26 -1.66 1.05
N VAL A 236 -11.07 -1.61 2.37
CA VAL A 236 -12.07 -2.01 3.37
C VAL A 236 -13.20 -1.01 3.36
N TYR A 237 -14.40 -1.47 3.08
CA TYR A 237 -15.57 -0.61 2.96
C TYR A 237 -16.85 -1.34 3.37
N THR A 238 -17.78 -0.58 3.93
CA THR A 238 -19.13 -1.04 4.25
C THR A 238 -20.08 0.10 3.91
N LEU A 239 -21.14 -0.22 3.17
CA LEU A 239 -22.19 0.74 2.83
C LEU A 239 -22.73 1.40 4.11
N PRO A 240 -23.03 2.72 4.10
CA PRO A 240 -23.45 3.45 5.28
C PRO A 240 -24.57 2.79 6.09
N ALA A 241 -25.61 2.27 5.43
CA ALA A 241 -26.75 1.60 6.06
C ALA A 241 -26.41 0.32 6.84
N TYR A 242 -25.24 -0.27 6.57
CA TYR A 242 -24.77 -1.52 7.16
C TYR A 242 -23.56 -1.34 8.09
N ARG A 243 -23.13 -0.09 8.34
CA ARG A 243 -22.06 0.22 9.30
C ARG A 243 -22.48 -0.12 10.73
N THR A 244 -21.51 -0.10 11.64
CA THR A 244 -21.65 -0.42 13.08
C THR A 244 -22.12 -1.84 13.42
N ARG A 245 -22.37 -2.70 12.42
CA ARG A 245 -22.74 -4.10 12.60
C ARG A 245 -21.56 -5.07 12.74
N GLY A 246 -20.32 -4.61 12.56
CA GLY A 246 -19.11 -5.45 12.65
C GLY A 246 -18.65 -6.08 11.32
N LEU A 247 -19.33 -5.79 10.19
CA LEU A 247 -19.00 -6.37 8.87
C LEU A 247 -17.56 -6.10 8.41
N ALA A 248 -17.09 -4.86 8.54
CA ALA A 248 -15.71 -4.50 8.19
C ALA A 248 -14.68 -5.30 9.00
N THR A 249 -14.95 -5.48 10.30
CA THR A 249 -14.09 -6.27 11.20
C THR A 249 -14.10 -7.74 10.79
N ALA A 250 -15.28 -8.31 10.52
CA ALA A 250 -15.42 -9.70 10.11
C ALA A 250 -14.74 -10.00 8.76
N LEU A 251 -14.99 -9.18 7.73
CA LEU A 251 -14.34 -9.33 6.43
C LEU A 251 -12.81 -9.21 6.53
N THR A 252 -12.33 -8.24 7.30
CA THR A 252 -10.89 -8.06 7.50
C THR A 252 -10.29 -9.26 8.24
N ALA A 253 -10.96 -9.81 9.24
CA ALA A 253 -10.51 -11.01 9.94
C ALA A 253 -10.50 -12.25 9.02
N HIS A 254 -11.50 -12.41 8.15
CA HIS A 254 -11.53 -13.45 7.13
C HIS A 254 -10.32 -13.36 6.20
N LEU A 255 -10.05 -12.16 5.67
CA LEU A 255 -8.89 -11.90 4.83
C LEU A 255 -7.58 -12.18 5.57
N VAL A 256 -7.45 -11.72 6.83
CA VAL A 256 -6.26 -11.97 7.65
C VAL A 256 -5.99 -13.46 7.82
N ARG A 257 -7.00 -14.24 8.21
CA ARG A 257 -6.88 -15.70 8.38
C ARG A 257 -6.37 -16.35 7.09
N ASP A 258 -7.03 -16.06 5.98
CA ASP A 258 -6.73 -16.65 4.68
C ASP A 258 -5.31 -16.28 4.21
N ARG A 259 -4.85 -15.04 4.44
CA ARG A 259 -3.48 -14.62 4.12
C ARG A 259 -2.43 -15.20 5.07
N MET A 260 -2.72 -15.33 6.37
CA MET A 260 -1.82 -15.98 7.33
C MET A 260 -1.64 -17.46 7.01
N GLN A 261 -2.71 -18.16 6.61
CA GLN A 261 -2.63 -19.54 6.14
C GLN A 261 -1.76 -19.68 4.88
N ALA A 262 -1.70 -18.62 4.05
CA ALA A 262 -0.78 -18.53 2.92
C ALA A 262 0.66 -18.09 3.31
N GLY A 263 0.99 -18.05 4.60
CA GLY A 263 2.32 -17.70 5.11
C GLY A 263 2.66 -16.21 5.01
N LYS A 264 1.66 -15.32 4.90
CA LYS A 264 1.88 -13.87 4.80
C LYS A 264 1.78 -13.19 6.16
N ASN A 265 2.63 -12.19 6.35
CA ASN A 265 2.47 -11.15 7.36
C ASN A 265 1.54 -10.05 6.82
N LEU A 266 0.88 -9.32 7.72
CA LEU A 266 -0.15 -8.35 7.35
C LEU A 266 0.13 -6.98 7.96
N ALA A 267 -0.02 -5.95 7.13
CA ALA A 267 -0.02 -4.55 7.56
C ALA A 267 -1.18 -3.79 6.90
N LEU A 268 -1.50 -2.63 7.43
CA LEU A 268 -2.45 -1.70 6.82
C LEU A 268 -2.08 -0.26 7.12
N PHE A 269 -2.55 0.66 6.29
CA PHE A 269 -2.41 2.09 6.51
C PHE A 269 -3.80 2.67 6.76
N VAL A 270 -4.03 3.24 7.94
CA VAL A 270 -5.32 3.82 8.32
C VAL A 270 -5.19 5.31 8.53
N LYS A 271 -6.11 6.12 7.98
CA LYS A 271 -6.10 7.57 8.16
C LYS A 271 -6.13 7.89 9.65
N VAL A 272 -5.29 8.81 10.11
CA VAL A 272 -5.14 9.12 11.55
C VAL A 272 -6.44 9.55 12.24
N LYS A 273 -7.40 10.10 11.47
CA LYS A 273 -8.71 10.54 11.98
C LYS A 273 -9.79 9.45 11.95
N ASN A 274 -9.53 8.28 11.36
CA ASN A 274 -10.53 7.22 11.20
C ASN A 274 -10.56 6.30 12.44
N THR A 275 -11.07 6.83 13.55
CA THR A 275 -11.15 6.14 14.85
C THR A 275 -11.96 4.84 14.78
N ALA A 276 -13.02 4.81 13.96
CA ALA A 276 -13.84 3.63 13.75
C ALA A 276 -13.04 2.48 13.11
N ALA A 277 -12.28 2.76 12.05
CA ALA A 277 -11.44 1.76 11.39
C ALA A 277 -10.29 1.31 12.31
N ILE A 278 -9.62 2.24 13.00
CA ILE A 278 -8.57 1.91 13.98
C ILE A 278 -9.11 0.94 15.04
N THR A 279 -10.29 1.23 15.59
CA THR A 279 -10.94 0.35 16.59
C THR A 279 -11.24 -1.03 16.00
N ALA A 280 -11.75 -1.09 14.77
CA ALA A 280 -12.00 -2.35 14.09
C ALA A 280 -10.71 -3.17 13.90
N TYR A 281 -9.61 -2.54 13.49
CA TYR A 281 -8.33 -3.23 13.28
C TYR A 281 -7.69 -3.68 14.59
N LYS A 282 -7.75 -2.88 15.67
CA LYS A 282 -7.25 -3.29 16.99
C LYS A 282 -7.98 -4.51 17.54
N LYS A 283 -9.30 -4.65 17.30
CA LYS A 283 -10.08 -5.85 17.64
C LYS A 283 -9.59 -7.12 16.92
N ILE A 284 -8.92 -6.99 15.79
CA ILE A 284 -8.36 -8.13 15.02
C ILE A 284 -6.93 -8.45 15.49
N GLY A 285 -6.30 -7.58 16.30
CA GLY A 285 -4.92 -7.75 16.77
C GLY A 285 -3.89 -6.95 15.97
N PHE A 286 -4.32 -5.93 15.23
CA PHE A 286 -3.40 -4.93 14.70
C PHE A 286 -2.97 -3.95 15.80
N THR A 287 -1.69 -3.55 15.76
CA THR A 287 -1.12 -2.56 16.67
C THR A 287 -0.50 -1.40 15.88
N ASP A 288 -0.50 -0.21 16.47
CA ASP A 288 0.10 0.98 15.87
C ASP A 288 1.63 0.79 15.77
N SER A 289 2.22 1.16 14.64
CA SER A 289 3.67 1.03 14.39
C SER A 289 4.35 2.37 14.18
N LEU A 290 4.10 3.05 13.06
CA LEU A 290 4.73 4.33 12.76
C LEU A 290 3.86 5.25 11.89
N PRO A 291 4.18 6.57 11.85
CA PRO A 291 3.53 7.50 10.93
C PRO A 291 3.90 7.23 9.47
N PHE A 292 2.88 7.17 8.62
CA PHE A 292 3.03 6.98 7.18
C PHE A 292 2.30 8.10 6.44
N ARG A 293 2.79 8.47 5.26
CA ARG A 293 2.29 9.66 4.56
C ARG A 293 2.22 9.45 3.06
N ILE A 294 1.17 10.00 2.47
CA ILE A 294 1.04 10.16 1.02
C ILE A 294 0.84 11.65 0.71
N ALA A 295 1.71 12.20 -0.12
CA ALA A 295 1.60 13.56 -0.66
C ALA A 295 1.30 13.50 -2.16
N TYR A 296 0.29 14.23 -2.61
CA TYR A 296 -0.16 14.29 -4.00
C TYR A 296 0.18 15.66 -4.60
N PHE A 297 0.70 15.71 -5.83
CA PHE A 297 1.24 16.91 -6.48
C PHE A 297 0.56 17.21 -7.83
N LEU A 298 -0.77 16.97 -7.92
CA LEU A 298 -1.58 17.16 -9.12
C LEU A 298 -1.24 18.43 -9.91
#